data_AF-A0A2P0QLT6-F1
#
_entry.id   AF-A0A2P0QLT6-F1
#
_cell.length_a   1.000
_cell.length_b   1.000
_cell.length_c   1.000
_cell.angle_alpha   90.00
_cell.angle_beta   90.00
_cell.angle_gamma   90.00
#
_symmetry.space_group_name_H-M   'P 1'
#
loop_
_entity.id
_entity.type
_entity.pdbx_description
1 polymer ?
#
loop_
_entity_poly.entity_id
_entity_poly.type
_entity_poly.pdbx_seq_one_letter_code
_entity_poly.pdbx_strand_id
1 'polypeptide(L)'
;YAGVGAALVSAYDNGVDLERLSEFVFNGELDSKLIHVESEHSAISALYGAYATGVRGFTATSSQGLAYMHEILPIMSGARFPAVMAVANRALSGPLNIWNDHSDAVSERDQGWIQLYCESNQEAFDRYL
;
A
#
# COMPACT_ATOMS: atom_id res chain seq x y z
N TYR A 1 -17.99 6.73 -19.00
CA TYR A 1 -17.26 7.31 -17.86
C TYR A 1 -17.45 6.53 -16.56
N ALA A 2 -17.78 5.23 -16.63
CA ALA A 2 -17.97 4.34 -15.49
C ALA A 2 -17.37 2.98 -15.88
N GLY A 3 -16.46 2.44 -15.07
CA GLY A 3 -15.88 1.11 -15.33
C GLY A 3 -14.45 0.86 -14.85
N VAL A 4 -13.91 1.63 -13.90
CA VAL A 4 -12.71 1.23 -13.17
C VAL A 4 -12.98 1.51 -11.69
N GLY A 5 -13.36 0.47 -10.94
CA GLY A 5 -13.81 0.60 -9.55
C GLY A 5 -12.68 0.91 -8.55
N ALA A 6 -11.44 0.58 -8.91
CA ALA A 6 -10.22 0.90 -8.16
C ALA A 6 -8.95 0.73 -9.04
N ALA A 7 -7.86 1.39 -8.68
CA ALA A 7 -6.51 1.16 -9.20
C ALA A 7 -5.66 0.44 -8.15
N LEU A 8 -5.11 -0.73 -8.50
CA LEU A 8 -4.12 -1.43 -7.67
C LEU A 8 -2.73 -1.05 -8.17
N VAL A 9 -1.87 -0.54 -7.29
CA VAL A 9 -0.51 -0.11 -7.68
C VAL A 9 0.52 -0.89 -6.88
N SER A 10 1.42 -1.58 -7.59
CA SER A 10 2.46 -2.42 -6.97
C SER A 10 3.82 -2.19 -7.60
N ALA A 11 4.84 -2.08 -6.76
CA ALA A 11 6.25 -1.98 -7.13
C ALA A 11 6.92 -3.31 -7.45
N TYR A 12 6.48 -4.40 -6.82
CA TYR A 12 7.14 -5.70 -6.90
C TYR A 12 6.15 -6.84 -6.68
N ASP A 13 6.40 -7.95 -7.36
CA ASP A 13 5.68 -9.23 -7.25
C ASP A 13 6.27 -10.12 -6.14
N ASN A 14 6.82 -9.51 -5.07
CA ASN A 14 7.70 -10.20 -4.11
C ASN A 14 7.16 -10.19 -2.67
N GLY A 15 5.87 -9.93 -2.48
CA GLY A 15 5.24 -9.89 -1.17
C GLY A 15 3.84 -10.47 -1.26
N VAL A 16 3.59 -11.44 -0.40
CA VAL A 16 2.36 -12.27 -0.24
C VAL A 16 1.04 -11.46 -0.28
N ASP A 17 1.09 -10.13 -0.16
CA ASP A 17 -0.06 -9.26 0.02
C ASP A 17 -0.77 -8.83 -1.29
N LEU A 18 -0.06 -8.68 -2.42
CA LEU A 18 -0.64 -8.23 -3.69
C LEU A 18 -0.82 -9.32 -4.75
N GLU A 19 -0.13 -10.47 -4.60
CA GLU A 19 -0.27 -11.62 -5.50
C GLU A 19 -1.72 -12.12 -5.56
N ARG A 20 -2.40 -12.25 -4.41
CA ARG A 20 -3.78 -12.73 -4.38
C ARG A 20 -4.76 -11.75 -5.03
N LEU A 21 -4.50 -10.45 -4.91
CA LEU A 21 -5.30 -9.42 -5.58
C LEU A 21 -5.05 -9.42 -7.09
N SER A 22 -3.82 -9.66 -7.54
CA SER A 22 -3.50 -9.75 -8.97
C SER A 22 -4.23 -10.93 -9.62
N GLU A 23 -4.33 -12.07 -8.93
CA GLU A 23 -5.14 -13.22 -9.37
C GLU A 23 -6.63 -12.87 -9.51
N PHE A 24 -7.22 -12.13 -8.56
CA PHE A 24 -8.63 -11.73 -8.67
C PHE A 24 -8.88 -10.77 -9.84
N VAL A 25 -7.93 -9.86 -10.12
CA VAL A 25 -8.01 -9.01 -11.32
C VAL A 25 -7.91 -9.85 -12.59
N PHE A 26 -6.95 -10.77 -12.64
CA PHE A 26 -6.72 -11.64 -13.78
C PHE A 26 -7.93 -12.54 -14.07
N ASN A 27 -8.57 -13.09 -13.04
CA ASN A 27 -9.77 -13.91 -13.15
C ASN A 27 -11.05 -13.11 -13.43
N GLY A 28 -10.99 -11.78 -13.42
CA GLY A 28 -12.16 -10.91 -13.57
C GLY A 28 -13.10 -10.91 -12.35
N GLU A 29 -12.63 -11.39 -11.21
CA GLU A 29 -13.34 -11.37 -9.92
C GLU A 29 -13.29 -9.96 -9.28
N LEU A 30 -12.30 -9.15 -9.65
CA LEU A 30 -12.12 -7.77 -9.22
C LEU A 30 -11.99 -6.81 -10.42
N ASP A 31 -12.98 -5.94 -10.62
CA ASP A 31 -12.94 -4.86 -11.63
C ASP A 31 -11.99 -3.74 -11.20
N SER A 32 -10.70 -3.96 -11.44
CA SER A 32 -9.64 -3.00 -11.14
C SER A 32 -8.49 -3.09 -12.14
N LYS A 33 -7.66 -2.05 -12.16
CA LYS A 33 -6.45 -2.03 -12.99
C LYS A 33 -5.22 -2.20 -12.12
N LEU A 34 -4.44 -3.26 -12.40
CA LEU A 34 -3.13 -3.46 -11.79
C LEU A 34 -2.06 -2.65 -12.55
N ILE A 35 -1.34 -1.81 -11.83
CA ILE A 35 -0.24 -0.99 -12.35
C ILE A 35 1.04 -1.51 -11.72
N HIS A 36 1.88 -2.12 -12.54
CA HIS A 36 3.24 -2.50 -12.16
C HIS A 36 4.15 -1.29 -12.34
N VAL A 37 4.82 -0.91 -11.26
CA VAL A 37 5.86 0.12 -11.27
C VAL A 37 7.18 -0.51 -10.82
N GLU A 38 8.25 0.23 -10.93
CA GLU A 38 9.61 -0.25 -10.69
C GLU A 38 10.07 -0.16 -9.22
N SER A 39 9.35 0.59 -8.39
CA SER A 39 9.73 0.83 -7.00
C SER A 39 8.58 1.25 -6.10
N GLU A 40 8.72 1.06 -4.79
CA GLU A 40 7.72 1.45 -3.79
C GLU A 40 7.46 2.96 -3.81
N HIS A 41 8.52 3.76 -4.01
CA HIS A 41 8.39 5.21 -4.21
C HIS A 41 7.54 5.54 -5.44
N SER A 42 7.75 4.82 -6.54
CA SER A 42 6.95 4.95 -7.76
C SER A 42 5.51 4.46 -7.54
N ALA A 43 5.30 3.50 -6.64
CA ALA A 43 3.96 2.94 -6.37
C ALA A 43 3.09 3.93 -5.62
N ILE A 44 3.61 4.55 -4.56
CA ILE A 44 2.89 5.60 -3.85
C ILE A 44 2.69 6.85 -4.73
N SER A 45 3.65 7.16 -5.61
CA SER A 45 3.54 8.27 -6.58
C SER A 45 2.46 8.02 -7.64
N ALA A 46 2.39 6.82 -8.20
CA ALA A 46 1.33 6.44 -9.13
C ALA A 46 -0.03 6.37 -8.43
N LEU A 47 -0.07 5.93 -7.17
CA LEU A 47 -1.28 5.96 -6.36
C LEU A 47 -1.77 7.40 -6.13
N TYR A 48 -0.86 8.33 -5.85
CA TYR A 48 -1.18 9.76 -5.76
C TYR A 48 -1.82 10.28 -7.06
N GLY A 49 -1.23 9.92 -8.21
CA GLY A 49 -1.79 10.26 -9.52
C GLY A 49 -3.19 9.68 -9.73
N ALA A 50 -3.43 8.43 -9.34
CA ALA A 50 -4.75 7.81 -9.42
C ALA A 50 -5.80 8.58 -8.60
N TYR A 51 -5.48 8.91 -7.34
CA TYR A 51 -6.35 9.71 -6.48
C TYR A 51 -6.61 11.12 -7.00
N ALA A 52 -5.61 11.77 -7.58
CA ALA A 52 -5.77 13.08 -8.22
C ALA A 52 -6.75 13.05 -9.40
N THR A 53 -6.96 11.89 -10.03
CA THR A 53 -7.96 11.70 -11.10
C THR A 53 -9.33 11.25 -10.59
N GLY A 54 -9.51 11.11 -9.27
CA GLY A 54 -10.75 10.66 -8.64
C GLY A 54 -10.94 9.14 -8.61
N VAL A 55 -9.87 8.38 -8.88
CA VAL A 55 -9.89 6.91 -8.83
C VAL A 55 -9.41 6.47 -7.44
N ARG A 56 -10.18 5.60 -6.78
CA ARG A 56 -9.72 4.95 -5.54
C ARG A 56 -8.59 4.00 -5.86
N GLY A 57 -7.61 3.88 -4.97
CA GLY A 57 -6.56 2.91 -5.19
C GLY A 57 -6.00 2.32 -3.91
N PHE A 58 -5.20 1.28 -4.09
CA PHE A 58 -4.62 0.50 -3.02
C PHE A 58 -3.20 0.08 -3.37
N THR A 59 -2.34 0.03 -2.36
CA THR A 59 -0.98 -0.51 -2.46
C THR A 59 -0.64 -1.29 -1.19
N ALA A 60 0.37 -2.14 -1.26
CA ALA A 60 0.87 -2.90 -0.12
C ALA A 60 2.40 -2.85 -0.09
N THR A 61 2.99 -2.78 1.11
CA THR A 61 4.44 -2.69 1.30
C THR A 61 4.88 -3.21 2.67
N SER A 62 6.19 -3.25 2.91
CA SER A 62 6.80 -3.63 4.19
C SER A 62 8.19 -3.00 4.37
N SER A 63 8.61 -2.73 5.62
CA SER A 63 10.00 -2.41 5.96
C SER A 63 10.63 -1.30 5.08
N GLN A 64 11.73 -1.62 4.38
CA GLN A 64 12.46 -0.72 3.51
C GLN A 64 11.60 -0.14 2.38
N GLY A 65 10.61 -0.89 1.91
CA GLY A 65 9.67 -0.40 0.90
C GLY A 65 8.84 0.76 1.45
N LEU A 66 8.34 0.64 2.68
CA LEU A 66 7.63 1.73 3.36
C LEU A 66 8.55 2.93 3.60
N ALA A 67 9.77 2.70 4.08
CA ALA A 67 10.75 3.77 4.25
C ALA A 67 11.11 4.46 2.92
N TYR A 68 11.06 3.72 1.80
CA TYR A 68 11.29 4.31 0.48
C TYR A 68 10.11 5.18 0.01
N MET A 69 8.90 4.94 0.50
CA MET A 69 7.73 5.79 0.24
C MET A 69 7.72 7.10 1.04
N HIS A 70 8.60 7.26 2.05
CA HIS A 70 8.58 8.33 3.06
C HIS A 70 8.34 9.73 2.49
N GLU A 71 8.98 10.08 1.37
CA GLU A 71 8.85 11.41 0.75
C GLU A 71 7.41 11.74 0.31
N ILE A 72 6.67 10.75 -0.17
CA ILE A 72 5.35 10.95 -0.79
C ILE A 72 4.22 10.82 0.25
N LEU A 73 4.43 10.10 1.35
CA LEU A 73 3.44 9.95 2.42
C LEU A 73 2.88 11.28 2.95
N PRO A 74 3.70 12.29 3.32
CA PRO A 74 3.16 13.58 3.80
C PRO A 74 2.49 14.38 2.69
N ILE A 75 2.93 14.23 1.42
CA ILE A 75 2.30 14.88 0.27
C ILE A 75 0.89 14.32 0.05
N MET A 76 0.73 13.00 0.15
CA MET A 76 -0.56 12.33 0.02
C MET A 76 -1.53 12.74 1.13
N SER A 77 -1.04 12.82 2.38
CA SER A 77 -1.84 13.32 3.51
C SER A 77 -2.22 14.80 3.33
N GLY A 78 -1.27 15.64 2.89
CA GLY A 78 -1.50 17.05 2.61
C GLY A 78 -2.53 17.31 1.51
N ALA A 79 -2.58 16.44 0.49
CA ALA A 79 -3.59 16.45 -0.56
C ALA A 79 -4.96 15.91 -0.10
N ARG A 80 -5.06 15.39 1.12
CA ARG A 80 -6.29 14.84 1.73
C ARG A 80 -6.88 13.69 0.92
N PHE A 81 -6.04 12.91 0.25
CA PHE A 81 -6.47 11.74 -0.49
C PHE A 81 -6.76 10.58 0.46
N PRO A 82 -7.93 9.92 0.37
CA PRO A 82 -8.29 8.80 1.22
C PRO A 82 -7.66 7.50 0.69
N ALA A 83 -6.33 7.48 0.61
CA ALA A 83 -5.55 6.33 0.22
C ALA A 83 -5.49 5.29 1.34
N VAL A 84 -5.62 4.03 0.97
CA VAL A 84 -5.47 2.88 1.88
C VAL A 84 -4.26 2.08 1.44
N MET A 85 -3.43 1.72 2.42
CA MET A 85 -2.21 0.95 2.21
C MET A 85 -2.16 -0.19 3.22
N ALA A 86 -1.91 -1.40 2.73
CA ALA A 86 -1.57 -2.54 3.58
C ALA A 86 -0.08 -2.51 3.93
N VAL A 87 0.24 -2.60 5.21
CA VAL A 87 1.62 -2.68 5.68
C VAL A 87 1.79 -3.97 6.45
N ALA A 88 2.45 -4.95 5.83
CA ALA A 88 2.89 -6.15 6.53
C ALA A 88 4.19 -5.81 7.29
N ASN A 89 4.04 -5.42 8.55
CA ASN A 89 5.13 -4.92 9.38
C ASN A 89 6.34 -5.87 9.39
N ARG A 90 7.50 -5.33 9.00
CA ARG A 90 8.78 -6.05 8.99
C ARG A 90 9.90 -5.11 9.44
N ALA A 91 10.84 -5.65 10.19
CA ALA A 91 11.96 -4.90 10.74
C ALA A 91 12.71 -4.08 9.68
N LEU A 92 13.01 -2.82 10.01
CA LEU A 92 13.92 -2.01 9.22
C LEU A 92 15.33 -2.61 9.29
N SER A 93 15.98 -2.72 8.14
CA SER A 93 17.30 -3.33 8.02
C SER A 93 18.36 -2.52 8.75
N GLY A 94 19.06 -3.18 9.66
CA GLY A 94 20.27 -2.69 10.30
C GLY A 94 20.82 -3.69 11.31
N PRO A 95 21.26 -4.91 10.95
CA PRO A 95 21.45 -5.56 9.63
C PRO A 95 20.17 -6.17 9.01
N LEU A 96 20.26 -6.89 7.88
CA LEU A 96 19.08 -7.51 7.22
C LEU A 96 18.27 -8.34 8.24
N ASN A 97 17.01 -7.95 8.41
CA ASN A 97 16.08 -8.61 9.31
C ASN A 97 14.74 -8.80 8.59
N ILE A 98 14.34 -10.07 8.42
CA ILE A 98 13.10 -10.43 7.75
C ILE A 98 11.94 -10.68 8.72
N TRP A 99 12.21 -10.59 10.03
CA TRP A 99 11.22 -10.79 11.07
C TRP A 99 10.38 -9.54 11.30
N ASN A 100 9.26 -9.74 11.98
CA ASN A 100 8.28 -8.69 12.22
C ASN A 100 8.64 -7.90 13.48
N ASP A 101 8.64 -6.58 13.34
CA ASP A 101 8.53 -5.60 14.42
C ASP A 101 7.79 -4.38 13.86
N HIS A 102 7.52 -3.36 14.68
CA HIS A 102 6.79 -2.16 14.22
C HIS A 102 7.71 -0.99 13.83
N SER A 103 9.02 -1.21 13.68
CA SER A 103 9.98 -0.15 13.42
C SER A 103 9.69 0.60 12.11
N ASP A 104 9.16 -0.09 11.10
CA ASP A 104 8.78 0.49 9.82
C ASP A 104 7.56 1.43 9.94
N ALA A 105 6.40 0.95 10.38
CA ALA A 105 5.19 1.78 10.49
C ALA A 105 5.35 2.91 11.52
N VAL A 106 6.02 2.64 12.65
CA VAL A 106 6.27 3.66 13.69
C VAL A 106 7.21 4.76 13.17
N SER A 107 8.09 4.47 12.22
CA SER A 107 8.91 5.50 11.57
C SER A 107 8.08 6.50 10.76
N GLU A 108 6.90 6.09 10.28
CA GLU A 108 5.99 6.92 9.50
C GLU A 108 4.85 7.54 10.32
N ARG A 109 4.92 7.48 11.66
CA ARG A 109 3.85 7.98 12.56
C ARG A 109 3.54 9.47 12.36
N ASP A 110 4.53 10.26 11.95
CA ASP A 110 4.43 11.72 11.86
C ASP A 110 4.00 12.19 10.45
N GLN A 111 3.70 11.26 9.52
CA GLN A 111 3.30 11.59 8.14
C GLN A 111 1.83 11.97 7.96
N GLY A 112 1.04 12.01 9.04
CA GLY A 112 -0.39 12.37 8.97
C GLY A 112 -1.28 11.27 8.38
N TRP A 113 -0.88 10.01 8.51
CA TRP A 113 -1.67 8.84 8.14
C TRP A 113 -2.40 8.25 9.34
N ILE A 114 -3.58 7.69 9.11
CA ILE A 114 -4.28 6.89 10.12
C ILE A 114 -3.63 5.50 10.12
N GLN A 115 -3.02 5.13 11.24
CA GLN A 115 -2.39 3.83 11.42
C GLN A 115 -3.28 2.92 12.27
N LEU A 116 -3.65 1.76 11.72
CA LEU A 116 -4.47 0.75 12.38
C LEU A 116 -3.69 -0.57 12.39
N TYR A 117 -3.45 -1.11 13.58
CA TYR A 117 -2.79 -2.41 13.76
C TYR A 117 -3.86 -3.48 13.99
N CYS A 118 -3.60 -4.68 13.45
CA CYS A 118 -4.49 -5.82 13.52
C CYS A 118 -3.75 -7.01 14.13
N GLU A 119 -4.39 -7.71 15.07
CA GLU A 119 -3.81 -8.87 15.75
C GLU A 119 -4.25 -10.20 15.13
N SER A 120 -5.24 -10.17 14.25
CA SER A 120 -5.74 -11.34 13.53
C SER A 120 -6.07 -11.04 12.07
N ASN A 121 -6.10 -12.10 11.25
CA ASN A 121 -6.50 -11.99 9.85
C ASN A 121 -7.94 -11.47 9.68
N GLN A 122 -8.83 -11.79 10.63
CA GLN A 122 -10.20 -11.28 10.61
C GLN A 122 -10.23 -9.77 10.87
N GLU A 123 -9.48 -9.29 11.86
CA GLU A 123 -9.35 -7.86 12.11
C GLU A 123 -8.76 -7.13 10.90
N ALA A 124 -7.76 -7.72 10.25
CA ALA A 124 -7.20 -7.16 9.02
C ALA A 124 -8.28 -7.00 7.95
N PHE A 125 -9.09 -8.04 7.72
CA PHE A 125 -10.20 -7.98 6.77
C PHE A 125 -11.26 -6.93 7.15
N ASP A 126 -11.67 -6.90 8.42
CA ASP A 126 -12.70 -5.98 8.92
C ASP A 126 -12.27 -4.52 8.85
N ARG A 127 -10.97 -4.23 8.86
CA ARG A 127 -10.43 -2.86 8.75
C ARG A 127 -10.22 -2.39 7.32
N TYR A 128 -10.21 -3.30 6.33
CA TYR A 128 -10.15 -2.94 4.91
C TYR A 128 -11.52 -2.64 4.30
N LEU A 129 -12.61 -3.14 4.90
CA LEU A 129 -14.00 -2.92 4.50
C LEU A 129 -14.58 -1.60 5.02
#